data_AF-A0A8J6H5Z5-F1
#
_entry.id   AF-A0A8J6H5Z5-F1
#
_cell.length_a   1.000
_cell.length_b   1.000
_cell.length_c   1.000
_cell.angle_alpha   90.00
_cell.angle_beta   90.00
_cell.angle_gamma   90.00
#
_symmetry.space_group_name_H-M   'P 1'
#
loop_
_entity.id
_entity.type
_entity.pdbx_description
1 polymer ?
#
loop_
_entity_poly.entity_id
_entity_poly.type
_entity_poly.pdbx_seq_one_letter_code
_entity_poly.pdbx_strand_id
1 'polypeptide(L)'
;MHRFCPSLSFLVEAEPRLENRRGQKGLFGRGTRGLRDVRINVPSAVVRGDDAILECYYDLEGDQLYAVKWYLGITEFYRYTPKEIPPIKQFPTQNGLTVRESASNATCVVLEHVPRSISGRYSCEVSADAPSFFTSMQTAYLQVVDLPPNDPYISGMKTRYHHGEILKANCTSEHSNPAANLTWYINGMPAEQNHVRNFRQKSADGQHYT
;
A
#
# COMPACT_ATOMS: atom_id res chain seq x y z
N MET A 1 -2.82 -9.80 -3.24
CA MET A 1 -2.15 -10.46 -2.11
C MET A 1 -2.05 -11.95 -2.44
N HIS A 2 -0.85 -12.54 -2.42
CA HIS A 2 -0.68 -13.98 -2.65
C HIS A 2 -0.85 -14.73 -1.33
N ARG A 3 -1.69 -15.76 -1.32
CA ARG A 3 -1.80 -16.70 -0.20
C ARG A 3 -1.67 -18.13 -0.70
N PHE A 4 -1.14 -18.98 0.16
CA PHE A 4 -0.94 -20.39 -0.10
C PHE A 4 -2.08 -21.18 0.51
N CYS A 5 -2.67 -22.09 -0.26
CA CYS A 5 -3.56 -23.09 0.34
C CYS A 5 -2.72 -23.96 1.28
N PRO A 6 -3.23 -24.35 2.46
CA PRO A 6 -2.51 -25.22 3.37
C PRO A 6 -2.07 -26.46 2.60
N SER A 7 -0.78 -26.77 2.67
CA SER A 7 -0.21 -27.89 1.91
C SER A 7 -0.91 -29.19 2.31
N LEU A 8 -1.15 -30.08 1.36
CA LEU A 8 -1.67 -31.44 1.61
C LEU A 8 -0.64 -32.36 2.30
N SER A 9 0.31 -31.80 3.05
CA SER A 9 1.45 -32.49 3.66
C SER A 9 2.01 -31.73 4.87
N PHE A 10 2.59 -32.50 5.80
CA PHE A 10 3.14 -32.12 7.10
C PHE A 10 4.14 -30.93 7.08
N LEU A 11 4.14 -30.19 8.20
CA LEU A 11 4.97 -29.03 8.55
C LEU A 11 6.48 -29.19 8.24
N VAL A 12 7.06 -28.21 7.54
CA VAL A 12 8.43 -27.71 7.77
C VAL A 12 8.50 -26.22 7.38
N GLU A 13 8.96 -25.37 8.32
CA GLU A 13 9.32 -23.96 8.12
C GLU A 13 10.70 -23.80 7.45
N ALA A 14 10.89 -22.75 6.64
CA ALA A 14 12.18 -22.11 6.43
C ALA A 14 12.06 -20.68 5.85
N GLU A 15 12.64 -19.69 6.53
CA GLU A 15 13.14 -18.40 6.02
C GLU A 15 14.69 -18.37 6.19
N PRO A 16 15.44 -17.33 5.76
CA PRO A 16 15.49 -16.66 4.45
C PRO A 16 16.96 -16.56 3.93
N ARG A 17 17.21 -15.94 2.77
CA ARG A 17 18.55 -15.40 2.43
C ARG A 17 18.46 -14.07 1.66
N LEU A 18 19.02 -13.03 2.29
CA LEU A 18 19.30 -11.71 1.75
C LEU A 18 20.52 -11.77 0.81
N GLU A 19 20.50 -10.99 -0.28
CA GLU A 19 21.72 -10.57 -0.95
C GLU A 19 21.68 -9.08 -1.30
N ASN A 20 22.79 -8.43 -1.00
CA ASN A 20 23.05 -7.01 -0.97
C ASN A 20 23.79 -6.61 -2.27
N ARG A 21 23.43 -5.48 -2.90
CA ARG A 21 24.32 -4.82 -3.87
C ARG A 21 24.36 -3.31 -3.63
N ARG A 22 25.57 -2.86 -3.30
CA ARG A 22 25.98 -1.46 -3.19
C ARG A 22 26.24 -0.87 -4.57
N GLY A 23 25.94 0.43 -4.69
CA GLY A 23 26.87 1.41 -5.24
C GLY A 23 26.52 2.00 -6.60
N GLN A 24 26.23 3.31 -6.63
CA GLN A 24 27.13 4.30 -7.24
C GLN A 24 26.64 5.73 -6.95
N LYS A 25 27.52 6.55 -6.36
CA LYS A 25 27.32 7.99 -6.16
C LYS A 25 27.66 8.71 -7.47
N GLY A 26 26.68 9.39 -8.06
CA GLY A 26 26.86 10.30 -9.18
C GLY A 26 27.15 11.73 -8.67
N LEU A 27 28.20 12.32 -9.23
CA LEU A 27 28.63 13.70 -9.06
C LEU A 27 27.71 14.60 -9.92
N PHE A 28 27.08 15.63 -9.36
CA PHE A 28 26.41 16.66 -10.17
C PHE A 28 26.72 18.08 -9.68
N GLY A 29 27.07 18.90 -10.66
CA GLY A 29 27.69 20.21 -10.48
C GLY A 29 26.78 21.30 -9.91
N ARG A 30 27.44 22.39 -9.54
CA ARG A 30 26.89 23.64 -9.00
C ARG A 30 25.81 24.20 -9.93
N GLY A 31 24.56 23.83 -9.65
CA GLY A 31 23.39 24.50 -10.18
C GLY A 31 22.94 25.62 -9.23
N THR A 32 22.06 26.46 -9.75
CA THR A 32 21.31 27.48 -9.01
C THR A 32 20.78 26.93 -7.68
N ARG A 33 21.05 27.63 -6.57
CA ARG A 33 20.53 27.28 -5.25
C ARG A 33 19.00 27.41 -5.27
N GLY A 34 18.30 26.40 -4.78
CA GLY A 34 16.85 26.42 -4.57
C GLY A 34 16.29 25.02 -4.34
N LEU A 35 14.97 24.91 -4.18
CA LEU A 35 14.28 23.64 -3.93
C LEU A 35 14.72 22.49 -4.87
N ARG A 36 15.14 21.36 -4.29
CA ARG A 36 15.57 20.14 -4.97
C ARG A 36 15.15 18.87 -4.23
N ASP A 37 15.33 17.75 -4.94
CA ASP A 37 15.17 16.37 -4.42
C ASP A 37 13.83 16.14 -3.68
N VAL A 38 12.74 16.72 -4.21
CA VAL A 38 11.41 16.40 -3.69
C VAL A 38 11.12 14.94 -4.00
N ARG A 39 10.89 14.16 -2.95
CA ARG A 39 10.57 12.74 -3.02
C ARG A 39 9.60 12.38 -1.90
N ILE A 40 8.76 11.40 -2.15
CA ILE A 40 7.75 10.97 -1.18
C ILE A 40 7.90 9.49 -0.85
N ASN A 41 7.52 9.13 0.37
CA ASN A 41 7.32 7.76 0.80
C ASN A 41 5.84 7.59 1.16
N VAL A 42 5.14 6.81 0.35
CA VAL A 42 3.73 6.45 0.55
C VAL A 42 3.67 4.93 0.52
N PRO A 43 3.12 4.27 1.55
CA PRO A 43 3.03 2.82 1.56
C PRO A 43 2.18 2.34 0.40
N SER A 44 2.68 1.35 -0.34
CA SER A 44 1.97 0.80 -1.50
C SER A 44 0.65 0.13 -1.12
N ALA A 45 0.56 -0.39 0.12
CA ALA A 45 -0.66 -0.97 0.65
C ALA A 45 -0.77 -0.75 2.17
N VAL A 46 -2.00 -0.52 2.66
CA VAL A 46 -2.31 -0.40 4.10
C VAL A 46 -3.61 -1.17 4.38
N VAL A 47 -3.68 -1.87 5.51
CA VAL A 47 -4.89 -2.61 5.90
C VAL A 47 -5.97 -1.61 6.32
N ARG A 48 -7.22 -1.88 5.91
CA ARG A 48 -8.37 -1.06 6.32
C ARG A 48 -8.42 -0.95 7.85
N GLY A 49 -8.55 0.28 8.35
CA GLY A 49 -8.65 0.58 9.77
C GLY A 49 -7.31 0.81 10.47
N ASP A 50 -6.18 0.48 9.84
CA ASP A 50 -4.85 0.85 10.33
C ASP A 50 -4.55 2.33 10.06
N ASP A 51 -3.45 2.82 10.61
CA ASP A 51 -2.91 4.15 10.32
C ASP A 51 -1.94 4.08 9.12
N ALA A 52 -1.87 5.15 8.33
CA ALA A 52 -0.92 5.29 7.22
C ALA A 52 -0.03 6.52 7.43
N ILE A 53 1.27 6.36 7.19
CA ILE A 53 2.25 7.44 7.31
C ILE A 53 2.67 7.86 5.90
N LEU A 54 2.53 9.15 5.59
CA LEU A 54 2.95 9.75 4.33
C LEU A 54 4.13 10.68 4.61
N GLU A 55 5.26 10.44 3.96
CA GLU A 55 6.45 11.27 4.15
C GLU A 55 6.79 12.04 2.87
N CYS A 56 7.21 13.29 3.03
CA CYS A 56 7.67 14.16 1.97
C CYS A 56 9.02 14.74 2.34
N TYR A 57 10.05 14.35 1.60
CA TYR A 57 11.41 14.80 1.77
C TYR A 57 11.73 15.82 0.67
N TYR A 58 12.46 16.87 1.03
CA TYR A 58 12.87 17.94 0.13
C TYR A 58 14.11 18.64 0.69
N ASP A 59 14.92 19.22 -0.19
CA ASP A 59 16.05 20.08 0.16
C ASP A 59 15.78 21.49 -0.35
N LEU A 60 15.82 22.49 0.52
CA LEU A 60 15.59 23.89 0.15
C LEU A 60 16.87 24.60 -0.33
N GLU A 61 18.05 24.00 -0.14
CA GLU A 61 19.38 24.55 -0.50
C GLU A 61 19.62 26.03 -0.10
N GLY A 62 18.90 26.51 0.92
CA GLY A 62 18.98 27.89 1.43
C GLY A 62 17.72 28.75 1.24
N ASP A 63 16.72 28.28 0.50
CA ASP A 63 15.40 28.93 0.43
C ASP A 63 14.62 28.74 1.75
N GLN A 64 13.61 29.59 1.95
CA GLN A 64 12.60 29.39 2.99
C GLN A 64 11.44 28.58 2.43
N LEU A 65 10.83 27.73 3.25
CA LEU A 65 9.61 27.03 2.87
C LEU A 65 8.43 28.01 2.82
N TYR A 66 7.71 28.04 1.72
CA TYR A 66 6.41 28.70 1.63
C TYR A 66 5.30 27.76 2.15
N ALA A 67 5.15 26.58 1.55
CA ALA A 67 4.15 25.61 1.98
C ALA A 67 4.50 24.17 1.56
N VAL A 68 3.99 23.20 2.32
CA VAL A 68 3.86 21.79 1.92
C VAL A 68 2.39 21.43 1.88
N LYS A 69 1.91 20.86 0.78
CA LYS A 69 0.52 20.46 0.60
C LYS A 69 0.43 19.00 0.20
N TRP A 70 -0.58 18.32 0.73
CA TRP A 70 -0.91 16.96 0.33
C TRP A 70 -2.28 16.89 -0.35
N TYR A 71 -2.31 16.13 -1.43
CA TYR A 71 -3.47 15.91 -2.28
C TYR A 71 -3.82 14.43 -2.37
N LEU A 72 -5.11 14.11 -2.33
CA LEU A 72 -5.64 12.81 -2.75
C LEU A 72 -6.37 13.02 -4.08
N GLY A 73 -5.81 12.47 -5.16
CA GLY A 73 -6.22 12.80 -6.52
C GLY A 73 -5.93 14.27 -6.81
N ILE A 74 -6.99 15.09 -6.81
CA ILE A 74 -6.93 16.55 -7.03
C ILE A 74 -7.35 17.36 -5.80
N THR A 75 -7.80 16.69 -4.74
CA THR A 75 -8.36 17.35 -3.55
C THR A 75 -7.26 17.53 -2.51
N GLU A 76 -6.96 18.79 -2.20
CA GLU A 76 -6.10 19.13 -1.05
C GLU A 76 -6.79 18.67 0.22
N PHE A 77 -6.07 17.95 1.08
CA PHE A 77 -6.60 17.51 2.37
C PHE A 77 -5.76 17.99 3.56
N TYR A 78 -4.49 18.35 3.31
CA TYR A 78 -3.57 18.83 4.33
C TYR A 78 -2.62 19.89 3.77
N ARG A 79 -2.36 20.93 4.57
CA ARG A 79 -1.36 21.96 4.28
C ARG A 79 -0.59 22.36 5.53
N TYR A 80 0.72 22.52 5.36
CA TYR A 80 1.61 23.12 6.33
C TYR A 80 2.23 24.41 5.76
N THR A 81 2.01 25.54 6.44
CA THR A 81 2.53 26.86 6.08
C THR A 81 3.23 27.47 7.30
N PRO A 82 4.57 27.47 7.39
CA PRO A 82 5.30 27.91 8.59
C PRO A 82 4.98 29.34 9.05
N LYS A 83 4.62 30.22 8.10
CA LYS A 83 4.34 31.64 8.34
C LYS A 83 2.88 31.92 8.77
N GLU A 84 1.99 30.92 8.75
CA GLU A 84 0.61 31.05 9.21
C GLU A 84 0.46 30.60 10.67
N ILE A 85 -0.54 31.13 11.37
CA ILE A 85 -0.93 30.71 12.72
C ILE A 85 -2.42 30.36 12.70
N PRO A 86 -2.82 29.08 12.89
CA PRO A 86 -1.95 27.91 13.03
C PRO A 86 -1.24 27.53 11.71
N PRO A 87 -0.07 26.86 11.77
CA PRO A 87 0.69 26.49 10.59
C PRO A 87 0.07 25.30 9.84
N ILE A 88 -0.76 24.49 10.51
CA ILE A 88 -1.44 23.34 9.91
C ILE A 88 -2.88 23.74 9.57
N LYS A 89 -3.30 23.36 8.35
CA LYS A 89 -4.70 23.44 7.90
C LYS A 89 -5.12 22.10 7.32
N GLN A 90 -6.29 21.63 7.74
CA GLN A 90 -6.93 20.44 7.20
C GLN A 90 -8.15 20.85 6.37
N PHE A 91 -8.39 20.15 5.27
CA PHE A 91 -9.51 20.42 4.39
C PHE A 91 -10.47 19.22 4.37
N PRO A 92 -11.79 19.45 4.47
CA PRO A 92 -12.76 18.36 4.47
C PRO A 92 -12.68 17.53 3.18
N THR A 93 -12.74 16.21 3.35
CA THR A 93 -12.81 15.24 2.24
C THR A 93 -14.10 14.42 2.36
N GLN A 94 -14.72 14.08 1.23
CA GLN A 94 -15.99 13.34 1.22
C GLN A 94 -15.82 11.83 1.41
N ASN A 95 -14.59 11.34 1.42
CA ASN A 95 -14.26 9.92 1.45
C ASN A 95 -13.87 9.39 2.84
N GLY A 96 -14.05 10.19 3.89
CA GLY A 96 -13.77 9.78 5.28
C GLY A 96 -12.27 9.76 5.62
N LEU A 97 -11.43 10.53 4.90
CA LEU A 97 -10.03 10.69 5.26
C LEU A 97 -9.92 11.55 6.54
N THR A 98 -9.17 11.05 7.53
CA THR A 98 -8.89 11.76 8.77
C THR A 98 -7.39 11.87 8.99
N VAL A 99 -6.90 13.06 9.32
CA VAL A 99 -5.49 13.33 9.61
C VAL A 99 -5.30 13.52 11.11
N ARG A 100 -4.33 12.80 11.69
CA ARG A 100 -3.90 13.02 13.07
C ARG A 100 -2.95 14.20 13.15
N GLU A 101 -3.49 15.37 13.48
CA GLU A 101 -2.73 16.63 13.53
C GLU A 101 -1.55 16.58 14.51
N SER A 102 -1.74 16.00 15.69
CA SER A 102 -0.71 15.89 16.74
C SER A 102 0.52 15.08 16.32
N ALA A 103 0.40 14.25 15.29
CA ALA A 103 1.47 13.44 14.73
C ALA A 103 1.90 13.89 13.32
N SER A 104 1.38 15.03 12.84
CA SER A 104 1.63 15.53 11.48
C SER A 104 2.39 16.87 11.49
N ASN A 105 3.23 17.09 10.50
CA ASN A 105 4.06 18.29 10.35
C ASN A 105 4.46 18.54 8.88
N ALA A 106 5.46 19.40 8.66
CA ALA A 106 5.97 19.79 7.35
C ALA A 106 6.49 18.64 6.46
N THR A 107 6.81 17.48 7.04
CA THR A 107 7.46 16.36 6.33
C THR A 107 6.72 15.04 6.48
N CYS A 108 5.83 14.93 7.46
CA CYS A 108 5.13 13.69 7.79
C CYS A 108 3.65 13.97 8.03
N VAL A 109 2.77 13.19 7.41
CA VAL A 109 1.31 13.26 7.60
C VAL A 109 0.80 11.88 7.98
N VAL A 110 0.12 11.78 9.12
CA VAL A 110 -0.46 10.53 9.62
C VAL A 110 -1.96 10.52 9.33
N LEU A 111 -2.38 9.59 8.48
CA LEU A 111 -3.79 9.25 8.27
C LEU A 111 -4.20 8.21 9.30
N GLU A 112 -5.36 8.38 9.93
CA GLU A 112 -5.84 7.45 10.95
C GLU A 112 -7.08 6.68 10.50
N HIS A 113 -7.19 5.43 10.96
CA HIS A 113 -8.33 4.55 10.68
C HIS A 113 -8.73 4.48 9.20
N VAL A 114 -7.76 4.16 8.33
CA VAL A 114 -7.92 4.34 6.87
C VAL A 114 -9.11 3.56 6.30
N PRO A 115 -10.11 4.24 5.69
CA PRO A 115 -11.21 3.56 5.00
C PRO A 115 -10.80 3.14 3.58
N ARG A 116 -11.57 2.25 2.95
CA ARG A 116 -11.28 1.82 1.56
C ARG A 116 -11.25 2.96 0.55
N SER A 117 -12.15 3.90 0.76
CA SER A 117 -12.49 5.01 -0.13
C SER A 117 -11.35 5.99 -0.35
N ILE A 118 -10.27 5.91 0.43
CA ILE A 118 -9.10 6.76 0.28
C ILE A 118 -7.97 6.10 -0.54
N SER A 119 -8.19 4.90 -1.09
CA SER A 119 -7.26 4.31 -2.06
C SER A 119 -7.12 5.23 -3.28
N GLY A 120 -5.88 5.55 -3.68
CA GLY A 120 -5.66 6.48 -4.77
C GLY A 120 -4.25 7.05 -4.87
N ARG A 121 -4.11 8.07 -5.71
CA ARG A 121 -2.86 8.80 -5.94
C ARG A 121 -2.72 9.90 -4.89
N TYR A 122 -1.68 9.81 -4.08
CA TYR A 122 -1.27 10.83 -3.11
C TYR A 122 -0.14 11.66 -3.68
N SER A 123 -0.29 12.98 -3.65
CA SER A 123 0.74 13.90 -4.13
C SER A 123 1.18 14.85 -3.03
N CYS A 124 2.49 15.04 -2.87
CA CYS A 124 3.07 16.10 -2.07
C CYS A 124 3.55 17.22 -3.00
N GLU A 125 3.11 18.45 -2.75
CA GLU A 125 3.61 19.67 -3.38
C GLU A 125 4.42 20.46 -2.35
N VAL A 126 5.66 20.81 -2.71
CA VAL A 126 6.53 21.65 -1.90
C VAL A 126 6.80 22.93 -2.68
N SER A 127 6.57 24.07 -2.03
CA SER A 127 6.86 25.39 -2.60
C SER A 127 7.86 26.13 -1.71
N ALA A 128 8.94 26.62 -2.31
CA ALA A 128 9.86 27.58 -1.72
C ALA A 128 9.28 29.00 -1.80
N ASP A 129 9.72 29.86 -0.89
CA ASP A 129 9.38 31.28 -0.85
C ASP A 129 10.33 32.10 -1.75
N ALA A 130 10.16 33.42 -1.73
CA ALA A 130 11.08 34.35 -2.36
C ALA A 130 12.55 34.05 -1.96
N PRO A 131 13.50 34.12 -2.90
CA PRO A 131 13.36 34.66 -4.26
C PRO A 131 13.04 33.62 -5.34
N SER A 132 13.19 32.31 -5.07
CA SER A 132 13.12 31.29 -6.13
C SER A 132 11.69 30.97 -6.55
N PHE A 133 10.75 30.99 -5.59
CA PHE A 133 9.36 30.55 -5.77
C PHE A 133 9.24 29.15 -6.41
N PHE A 134 10.28 28.32 -6.29
CA PHE A 134 10.28 27.00 -6.91
C PHE A 134 9.24 26.11 -6.26
N THR A 135 8.47 25.42 -7.11
CA THR A 135 7.46 24.46 -6.68
C THR A 135 7.73 23.13 -7.38
N SER A 136 7.69 22.05 -6.61
CA SER A 136 7.86 20.70 -7.12
C SER A 136 6.85 19.77 -6.47
N MET A 137 6.36 18.81 -7.25
CA MET A 137 5.32 17.88 -6.84
C MET A 137 5.71 16.46 -7.21
N GLN A 138 5.50 15.52 -6.29
CA GLN A 138 5.66 14.09 -6.54
C GLN A 138 4.40 13.34 -6.16
N THR A 139 4.17 12.20 -6.82
CA THR A 139 2.96 11.40 -6.65
C THR A 139 3.25 9.90 -6.51
N ALA A 140 2.53 9.23 -5.62
CA ALA A 140 2.61 7.79 -5.39
C ALA A 140 1.20 7.23 -5.16
N TYR A 141 1.03 5.92 -5.33
CA TYR A 141 -0.28 5.26 -5.18
C TYR A 141 -0.34 4.50 -3.86
N LEU A 142 -1.44 4.66 -3.13
CA LEU A 142 -1.75 3.92 -1.91
C LEU A 142 -3.00 3.07 -2.15
N GLN A 143 -2.89 1.76 -1.92
CA GLN A 143 -4.02 0.84 -1.97
C GLN A 143 -4.45 0.44 -0.56
N VAL A 144 -5.70 0.73 -0.17
CA VAL A 144 -6.26 0.19 1.07
C VAL A 144 -6.76 -1.23 0.82
N VAL A 145 -6.32 -2.18 1.64
CA VAL A 145 -6.60 -3.61 1.48
C VAL A 145 -7.43 -4.17 2.63
N ASP A 146 -8.24 -5.19 2.34
CA ASP A 146 -8.72 -6.13 3.35
C ASP A 146 -7.88 -7.37 3.38
N LEU A 147 -7.59 -7.77 4.60
CA LEU A 147 -7.16 -9.12 4.88
C LEU A 147 -8.39 -9.98 5.18
N PRO A 148 -8.48 -11.20 4.62
CA PRO A 148 -9.40 -12.19 5.14
C PRO A 148 -9.04 -12.48 6.60
N PRO A 149 -10.04 -12.70 7.48
CA PRO A 149 -9.79 -12.90 8.90
C PRO A 149 -9.09 -14.23 9.19
N ASN A 150 -9.26 -15.22 8.31
CA ASN A 150 -8.68 -16.54 8.43
C ASN A 150 -7.83 -16.87 7.19
N ASP A 151 -6.86 -17.77 7.38
CA ASP A 151 -6.13 -18.37 6.27
C ASP A 151 -7.05 -19.22 5.38
N PRO A 152 -6.71 -19.39 4.10
CA PRO A 152 -7.50 -20.23 3.22
C PRO A 152 -7.55 -21.67 3.73
N TYR A 153 -8.66 -22.35 3.51
CA TYR A 153 -8.85 -23.73 3.97
C TYR A 153 -9.22 -24.64 2.79
N ILE A 154 -8.84 -25.92 2.92
CA ILE A 154 -9.19 -26.96 1.94
C ILE A 154 -10.43 -27.73 2.42
N SER A 155 -11.35 -27.97 1.50
CA SER A 155 -12.59 -28.72 1.72
C SER A 155 -12.88 -29.67 0.54
N GLY A 156 -13.87 -30.57 0.70
CA GLY A 156 -14.33 -31.46 -0.37
C GLY A 156 -13.54 -32.76 -0.54
N MET A 157 -12.54 -33.00 0.30
CA MET A 157 -11.74 -34.23 0.28
C MET A 157 -12.42 -35.39 1.01
N LYS A 158 -12.16 -36.62 0.56
CA LYS A 158 -12.55 -37.85 1.25
C LYS A 158 -11.47 -38.28 2.23
N THR A 159 -11.87 -38.99 3.29
CA THR A 159 -10.93 -39.58 4.26
C THR A 159 -10.15 -40.77 3.70
N ARG A 160 -10.68 -41.43 2.67
CA ARG A 160 -10.05 -42.57 1.98
C ARG A 160 -10.37 -42.52 0.50
N TYR A 161 -9.41 -42.97 -0.31
CA TYR A 161 -9.52 -43.07 -1.77
C TYR A 161 -9.14 -44.48 -2.21
N HIS A 162 -9.79 -44.96 -3.27
CA HIS A 162 -9.36 -46.19 -3.95
C HIS A 162 -8.22 -45.89 -4.93
N HIS A 163 -7.40 -46.89 -5.24
CA HIS A 163 -6.37 -46.75 -6.28
C HIS A 163 -7.02 -46.37 -7.62
N GLY A 164 -6.50 -45.31 -8.25
CA GLY A 164 -7.02 -44.76 -9.50
C GLY A 164 -8.20 -43.78 -9.32
N GLU A 165 -8.67 -43.53 -8.11
CA GLU A 165 -9.72 -42.55 -7.85
C GLU A 165 -9.18 -41.11 -7.94
N ILE A 166 -9.94 -40.22 -8.57
CA ILE A 166 -9.56 -38.80 -8.71
C ILE A 166 -9.82 -38.06 -7.39
N LEU A 167 -8.77 -37.47 -6.83
CA LEU A 167 -8.86 -36.55 -5.70
C LEU A 167 -9.40 -35.20 -6.18
N LYS A 168 -10.50 -34.75 -5.57
CA LYS A 168 -11.05 -33.40 -5.77
C LYS A 168 -11.03 -32.66 -4.44
N ALA A 169 -10.55 -31.43 -4.47
CA ALA A 169 -10.46 -30.56 -3.31
C ALA A 169 -10.73 -29.12 -3.74
N ASN A 170 -11.35 -28.35 -2.85
CA ASN A 170 -11.62 -26.93 -3.02
C ASN A 170 -10.83 -26.16 -1.97
N CYS A 171 -10.13 -25.13 -2.40
CA CYS A 171 -9.45 -24.20 -1.52
C CYS A 171 -10.21 -22.88 -1.55
N THR A 172 -10.57 -22.39 -0.37
CA THR A 172 -11.41 -21.21 -0.23
C THR A 172 -10.69 -20.20 0.66
N SER A 173 -10.53 -18.97 0.15
CA SER A 173 -10.21 -17.80 0.97
C SER A 173 -11.50 -17.07 1.29
N GLU A 174 -11.60 -16.55 2.51
CA GLU A 174 -12.65 -15.62 2.87
C GLU A 174 -12.49 -14.25 2.18
N HIS A 175 -13.43 -13.34 2.43
CA HIS A 175 -13.53 -12.03 1.80
C HIS A 175 -12.24 -11.22 1.96
N SER A 176 -11.74 -10.69 0.85
CA SER A 176 -10.54 -9.87 0.80
C SER A 176 -10.61 -8.87 -0.35
N ASN A 177 -9.82 -7.80 -0.24
CA ASN A 177 -9.77 -6.74 -1.23
C ASN A 177 -8.31 -6.26 -1.34
N PRO A 178 -7.64 -6.41 -2.49
CA PRO A 178 -8.12 -7.10 -3.67
C PRO A 178 -8.32 -8.60 -3.41
N ALA A 179 -9.07 -9.26 -4.31
CA ALA A 179 -9.28 -10.71 -4.25
C ALA A 179 -7.95 -11.46 -4.07
N ALA A 180 -7.96 -12.45 -3.17
CA ALA A 180 -6.80 -13.26 -2.88
C ALA A 180 -6.40 -14.11 -4.10
N ASN A 181 -5.10 -14.16 -4.39
CA ASN A 181 -4.57 -15.10 -5.38
C ASN A 181 -4.15 -16.39 -4.66
N LEU A 182 -4.94 -17.44 -4.85
CA LEU A 182 -4.70 -18.76 -4.27
C LEU A 182 -3.74 -19.58 -5.13
N THR A 183 -2.76 -20.21 -4.50
CA THR A 183 -1.81 -21.12 -5.16
C THR A 183 -1.86 -22.49 -4.48
N TRP A 184 -1.95 -23.54 -5.29
CA TRP A 184 -2.02 -24.93 -4.84
C TRP A 184 -0.65 -25.60 -4.80
N TYR A 185 -0.41 -26.35 -3.73
CA TYR A 185 0.77 -27.20 -3.57
C TYR A 185 0.35 -28.61 -3.21
N ILE A 186 0.93 -29.60 -3.88
CA ILE A 186 0.74 -31.03 -3.61
C ILE A 186 2.11 -31.57 -3.18
N ASN A 187 2.21 -32.09 -1.95
CA ASN A 187 3.47 -32.58 -1.38
C ASN A 187 4.61 -31.53 -1.44
N GLY A 188 4.29 -30.26 -1.19
CA GLY A 188 5.25 -29.15 -1.25
C GLY A 188 5.64 -28.69 -2.67
N MET A 189 5.13 -29.33 -3.73
CA MET A 189 5.38 -28.94 -5.12
C MET A 189 4.18 -28.17 -5.70
N PRO A 190 4.41 -27.12 -6.50
CA PRO A 190 3.32 -26.42 -7.18
C PRO A 190 2.47 -27.39 -7.99
N ALA A 191 1.14 -27.34 -7.82
CA ALA A 191 0.24 -28.16 -8.60
C ALA A 191 0.31 -27.78 -10.08
N GLU A 192 0.27 -28.78 -10.97
CA GLU A 192 0.25 -28.53 -12.41
C GLU A 192 -1.01 -27.76 -12.82
N GLN A 193 -0.85 -26.81 -13.76
CA GLN A 193 -1.91 -25.87 -14.17
C GLN A 193 -3.14 -26.57 -14.76
N ASN A 194 -2.96 -27.73 -15.40
CA ASN A 194 -4.02 -28.58 -15.96
C ASN A 194 -4.97 -29.15 -14.87
N HIS A 195 -4.50 -29.29 -13.64
CA HIS A 195 -5.27 -29.82 -12.50
C HIS A 195 -5.87 -28.73 -11.62
N VAL A 196 -5.55 -27.45 -11.87
CA VAL A 196 -6.00 -26.31 -11.07
C VAL A 196 -7.03 -25.49 -11.85
N ARG A 197 -8.15 -25.19 -11.20
CA ARG A 197 -9.16 -24.26 -11.73
C ARG A 197 -9.40 -23.16 -10.71
N ASN A 198 -9.22 -21.91 -11.15
CA ASN A 198 -9.47 -20.73 -10.33
C ASN A 198 -10.89 -20.25 -10.56
N PHE A 199 -11.66 -20.14 -9.48
CA PHE A 199 -13.02 -19.62 -9.51
C PHE A 199 -13.08 -18.34 -8.69
N ARG A 200 -13.57 -17.26 -9.30
CA ARG A 200 -13.99 -16.04 -8.59
C ARG A 200 -15.49 -16.11 -8.40
N GLN A 201 -15.96 -16.49 -7.22
CA GLN A 201 -17.38 -16.44 -6.87
C GLN A 201 -17.83 -14.99 -6.65
N LYS A 202 -18.76 -14.49 -7.47
CA LYS A 202 -19.46 -13.25 -7.13
C LYS A 202 -20.40 -13.52 -5.96
N SER A 203 -20.23 -12.82 -4.84
CA SER A 203 -21.19 -12.89 -3.73
C SER A 203 -22.59 -12.40 -4.19
N ALA A 204 -23.65 -13.03 -3.69
CA ALA A 204 -25.04 -12.81 -4.07
C ALA A 204 -25.61 -11.44 -3.64
N ASP A 205 -24.89 -10.68 -2.80
CA ASP A 205 -25.34 -9.39 -2.25
C ASP A 205 -24.87 -8.16 -3.03
N GLY A 206 -24.37 -8.33 -4.26
CA GLY A 206 -24.00 -7.20 -5.14
C GLY A 206 -22.79 -6.37 -4.67
N GLN A 207 -22.16 -6.72 -3.55
CA GLN A 207 -20.94 -6.08 -3.06
C GLN A 207 -19.75 -7.06 -3.04
N HIS A 208 -19.04 -7.03 -4.17
CA HIS A 208 -17.59 -7.22 -4.31
C HIS A 208 -17.03 -8.66 -4.27
N TYR A 209 -15.91 -8.79 -4.99
CA TYR A 209 -15.38 -10.00 -5.64
C TYR A 209 -14.62 -10.93 -4.69
N THR A 210 -14.86 -12.25 -4.79
CA THR A 210 -13.90 -13.29 -4.35
C THR A 210 -12.85 -13.60 -5.41
#